data_AF-A0A539DUC6-F1
#
_entry.id   AF-A0A539DUC6-F1
#
_cell.length_a   1.000
_cell.length_b   1.000
_cell.length_c   1.000
_cell.angle_alpha   90.00
_cell.angle_beta   90.00
_cell.angle_gamma   90.00
#
_symmetry.space_group_name_H-M   'P 1'
#
loop_
_entity.id
_entity.type
_entity.pdbx_description
1 polymer ?
#
loop_
_entity_poly.entity_id
_entity_poly.type
_entity_poly.pdbx_seq_one_letter_code
_entity_poly.pdbx_strand_id
1 'polypeptide(L)'
;MTGTVSDSSGGGRVLLSSTGGATQEVAVVAGRFEQQVALAAENSTIVARASDTAGNPSVEARVTVRLDNDGDGMPDDWERLHGLNPADPSDASGDPDLDGLTNLQEFRSGTEPFVADTDGDGTGDGIEVAQGSDPVHGSNRPPVTRAREGAASALDPAPRVATL
;
A
#
# COMPACT_ATOMS: atom_id res chain seq x y z
N MET A 1 26.04 -39.36 -6.91
CA MET A 1 27.40 -38.89 -7.28
C MET A 1 27.29 -37.42 -7.59
N THR A 2 27.73 -36.54 -6.69
CA THR A 2 27.75 -35.09 -6.93
C THR A 2 29.17 -34.72 -7.30
N GLY A 3 29.41 -34.53 -8.60
CA GLY A 3 30.68 -34.05 -9.14
C GLY A 3 30.74 -32.53 -9.04
N THR A 4 31.79 -32.00 -8.43
CA THR A 4 32.11 -30.58 -8.47
C THR A 4 32.84 -30.28 -9.77
N VAL A 5 32.20 -29.53 -10.67
CA VAL A 5 32.88 -28.87 -11.80
C VAL A 5 33.34 -27.50 -11.30
N SER A 6 34.65 -27.33 -11.16
CA SER A 6 35.29 -26.05 -10.89
C SER A 6 35.65 -25.40 -12.22
N ASP A 7 34.95 -24.34 -12.60
CA ASP A 7 35.41 -23.43 -13.66
C ASP A 7 36.15 -22.24 -13.03
N SER A 8 37.30 -21.91 -13.59
CA SER A 8 38.30 -20.94 -13.16
C SER A 8 38.09 -19.54 -13.76
N SER A 9 36.87 -19.17 -14.15
CA SER A 9 36.58 -17.97 -14.95
C SER A 9 36.12 -16.73 -14.17
N GLY A 10 36.21 -16.72 -12.84
CA GLY A 10 35.99 -15.50 -12.02
C GLY A 10 34.55 -14.97 -11.98
N GLY A 11 33.59 -15.65 -12.61
CA GLY A 11 32.16 -15.37 -12.45
C GLY A 11 31.60 -16.10 -11.22
N GLY A 12 31.01 -15.36 -10.27
CA GLY A 12 30.30 -15.97 -9.14
C GLY A 12 29.15 -16.88 -9.62
N ARG A 13 28.83 -17.92 -8.85
CA ARG A 13 27.70 -18.81 -9.12
C ARG A 13 26.60 -18.53 -8.08
N VAL A 14 25.35 -18.44 -8.52
CA VAL A 14 24.19 -18.32 -7.62
C VAL A 14 23.39 -19.62 -7.70
N LEU A 15 23.13 -20.22 -6.53
CA LEU A 15 22.25 -21.38 -6.40
C LEU A 15 20.85 -20.90 -6.07
N LEU A 16 19.89 -21.24 -6.92
CA LEU A 16 18.48 -20.98 -6.67
C LEU A 16 17.83 -22.27 -6.22
N SER A 17 17.15 -22.23 -5.08
CA SER A 17 16.28 -23.32 -4.63
C SER A 17 14.92 -22.73 -4.28
N SER A 18 13.85 -23.37 -4.75
CA SER A 18 12.50 -23.11 -4.27
C SER A 18 12.05 -24.27 -3.40
N THR A 19 11.21 -24.00 -2.40
CA THR A 19 10.62 -25.04 -1.55
C THR A 19 9.82 -26.01 -2.44
N GLY A 20 10.31 -27.24 -2.59
CA GLY A 20 9.72 -28.27 -3.44
C GLY A 20 10.17 -28.26 -4.91
N GLY A 21 11.08 -27.36 -5.32
CA GLY A 21 11.63 -27.31 -6.68
C GLY A 21 13.07 -27.79 -6.80
N ALA A 22 13.52 -28.00 -8.03
CA ALA A 22 14.91 -28.37 -8.33
C ALA A 22 15.85 -27.18 -8.10
N THR A 23 17.04 -27.45 -7.56
CA THR A 23 18.11 -26.45 -7.49
C THR A 23 18.57 -26.11 -8.91
N GLN A 24 18.43 -24.85 -9.31
CA GLN A 24 18.97 -24.36 -10.58
C GLN A 24 20.27 -23.59 -10.32
N GLU A 25 21.27 -23.91 -11.13
CA GLU A 25 22.51 -23.15 -11.20
C GLU A 25 22.38 -22.09 -12.28
N VAL A 26 22.56 -20.81 -11.90
CA VAL A 26 22.48 -19.71 -12.86
C VAL A 26 23.79 -18.95 -12.88
N ALA A 27 24.30 -18.75 -14.10
CA ALA A 27 25.52 -17.98 -14.35
C ALA A 27 25.29 -16.50 -14.05
N VAL A 28 26.16 -15.89 -13.26
CA VAL A 28 26.18 -14.44 -13.05
C VAL A 28 26.94 -13.80 -14.20
N VAL A 29 26.24 -13.05 -15.06
CA VAL A 29 26.86 -12.36 -16.19
C VAL A 29 27.15 -10.91 -15.77
N ALA A 30 28.42 -10.50 -15.82
CA ALA A 30 28.87 -9.15 -15.45
C ALA A 30 28.45 -8.69 -14.04
N GLY A 31 28.35 -9.61 -13.07
CA GLY A 31 27.93 -9.31 -11.70
C GLY A 31 26.42 -9.14 -11.51
N ARG A 32 25.60 -9.34 -12.55
CA ARG A 32 24.14 -9.28 -12.49
C ARG A 32 23.52 -10.67 -12.53
N PHE A 33 22.52 -10.87 -11.70
CA PHE A 33 21.67 -12.06 -11.68
C PHE A 33 20.20 -11.64 -11.89
N GLU A 34 19.52 -12.29 -12.83
CA GLU A 34 18.11 -12.06 -13.16
C GLU A 34 17.38 -13.39 -13.25
N GLN A 35 16.21 -13.46 -12.62
CA GLN A 35 15.32 -14.61 -12.71
C GLN A 35 13.88 -14.12 -12.77
N GLN A 36 13.15 -14.56 -13.79
CA GLN A 36 11.69 -14.40 -13.84
C GLN A 36 11.05 -15.44 -12.92
N VAL A 37 10.17 -14.98 -12.01
CA VAL A 37 9.45 -15.82 -11.05
C VAL A 37 7.96 -15.65 -11.30
N ALA A 38 7.24 -16.75 -11.58
CA ALA A 38 5.79 -16.73 -11.61
C ALA A 38 5.26 -16.75 -10.18
N LEU A 39 4.41 -15.77 -9.84
CA LEU A 39 3.80 -15.67 -8.52
C LEU A 39 2.44 -16.35 -8.55
N ALA A 40 2.21 -17.27 -7.61
CA ALA A 40 1.00 -18.09 -7.57
C ALA A 40 -0.04 -17.60 -6.55
N ALA A 41 0.32 -16.61 -5.73
CA ALA A 41 -0.53 -16.06 -4.68
C ALA A 41 -0.48 -14.53 -4.70
N GLU A 42 -1.60 -13.93 -4.29
CA GLU A 42 -1.82 -12.48 -4.20
C GLU A 42 -0.74 -11.77 -3.37
N ASN A 43 -0.21 -12.45 -2.35
CA ASN A 43 0.90 -11.99 -1.53
C ASN A 43 2.05 -13.03 -1.58
N SER A 44 3.11 -12.72 -2.31
CA SER A 44 4.26 -13.61 -2.47
C SER A 44 5.55 -12.96 -1.99
N THR A 45 6.32 -13.64 -1.13
CA THR A 45 7.65 -13.19 -0.72
C THR A 45 8.73 -13.95 -1.50
N ILE A 46 9.52 -13.22 -2.27
CA ILE A 46 10.74 -13.71 -2.89
C ILE A 46 11.90 -13.47 -1.90
N VAL A 47 12.63 -14.53 -1.57
CA VAL A 47 13.83 -14.45 -0.73
C VAL A 47 15.05 -14.75 -1.59
N ALA A 48 15.93 -13.76 -1.75
CA ALA A 48 17.23 -13.94 -2.39
C ALA A 48 18.32 -13.99 -1.30
N ARG A 49 19.12 -15.06 -1.30
CA ARG A 49 20.24 -15.24 -0.37
C ARG A 49 21.55 -15.35 -1.14
N ALA A 50 22.49 -14.47 -0.84
CA ALA A 50 23.88 -14.60 -1.28
C ALA A 50 24.71 -15.24 -0.17
N SER A 51 25.65 -16.12 -0.50
CA SER A 51 26.58 -16.73 0.45
C SER A 51 28.03 -16.59 -0.03
N ASP A 52 28.99 -16.57 0.90
CA ASP A 52 30.41 -16.62 0.60
C ASP A 52 30.88 -18.03 0.19
N THR A 53 32.16 -18.18 -0.17
CA THR A 53 32.76 -19.46 -0.57
C THR A 53 32.74 -20.53 0.53
N ALA A 54 32.57 -20.13 1.80
CA ALA A 54 32.42 -21.04 2.93
C ALA A 54 30.95 -21.40 3.21
N GLY A 55 30.00 -20.86 2.43
CA GLY A 55 28.57 -21.09 2.59
C GLY A 55 27.90 -20.21 3.65
N ASN A 56 28.59 -19.18 4.16
CA ASN A 56 27.98 -18.25 5.11
C ASN A 56 27.10 -17.23 4.36
N PRO A 57 25.84 -17.02 4.78
CA PRO A 57 24.99 -16.03 4.14
C PRO A 57 25.58 -14.63 4.33
N SER A 58 25.82 -13.93 3.22
CA SER A 58 26.38 -12.59 3.21
C SER A 58 25.29 -11.52 3.21
N VAL A 59 24.17 -11.77 2.53
CA VAL A 59 23.00 -10.87 2.45
C VAL A 59 21.72 -11.69 2.20
N GLU A 60 20.63 -11.35 2.88
CA GLU A 60 19.27 -11.80 2.57
C GLU A 60 18.42 -10.60 2.12
N ALA A 61 17.89 -10.65 0.90
CA ALA A 61 16.91 -9.69 0.41
C ALA A 61 15.53 -10.35 0.39
N ARG A 62 14.53 -9.66 0.93
CA ARG A 62 13.13 -10.08 0.91
C ARG A 62 12.36 -9.07 0.10
N VAL A 63 11.69 -9.54 -0.94
CA VAL A 63 10.80 -8.73 -1.78
C VAL A 63 9.41 -9.31 -1.65
N THR A 64 8.49 -8.56 -1.05
CA THR A 64 7.07 -8.91 -1.07
C THR A 64 6.46 -8.28 -2.32
N VAL A 65 5.85 -9.12 -3.14
CA VAL A 65 5.11 -8.69 -4.32
C VAL A 65 3.64 -8.93 -4.06
N ARG A 66 2.84 -7.88 -4.26
CA ARG A 66 1.39 -7.97 -4.29
C ARG A 66 0.94 -7.92 -5.75
N LEU A 67 -0.07 -8.70 -6.11
CA LEU A 67 -0.65 -8.64 -7.46
C LEU A 67 -1.45 -7.35 -7.62
N ASP A 68 -1.38 -6.78 -8.82
CA ASP A 68 -2.04 -5.56 -9.28
C ASP A 68 -2.40 -5.85 -10.75
N ASN A 69 -3.63 -6.35 -10.96
CA ASN A 69 -4.04 -7.01 -12.20
C ASN A 69 -4.37 -6.02 -13.32
N ASP A 70 -4.82 -4.81 -12.99
CA ASP A 70 -5.05 -3.74 -13.97
C ASP A 70 -3.93 -2.69 -14.03
N GLY A 71 -2.98 -2.72 -13.10
CA GLY A 71 -1.76 -1.93 -13.12
C GLY A 71 -1.96 -0.48 -12.68
N ASP A 72 -2.97 -0.20 -11.86
CA ASP A 72 -3.28 1.15 -11.40
C ASP A 72 -2.51 1.56 -10.12
N GLY A 73 -1.79 0.59 -9.52
CA GLY A 73 -0.98 0.78 -8.33
C GLY A 73 -1.68 0.41 -7.02
N MET A 74 -2.92 -0.08 -7.08
CA MET A 74 -3.62 -0.70 -5.96
C MET A 74 -3.49 -2.24 -6.05
N PRO A 75 -3.21 -2.93 -4.94
CA PRO A 75 -3.16 -4.38 -4.96
C PRO A 75 -4.55 -5.04 -4.99
N ASP A 76 -4.67 -6.09 -5.79
CA ASP A 76 -5.88 -6.89 -5.99
C ASP A 76 -6.61 -7.27 -4.68
N ASP A 77 -5.83 -7.64 -3.66
CA ASP A 77 -6.35 -8.08 -2.36
C ASP A 77 -6.87 -6.91 -1.51
N TRP A 78 -6.27 -5.72 -1.65
CA TRP A 78 -6.78 -4.51 -1.02
C TRP A 78 -8.06 -4.04 -1.70
N GLU A 79 -8.11 -4.04 -3.04
CA GLU A 79 -9.30 -3.62 -3.78
C GLU A 79 -10.53 -4.49 -3.46
N ARG A 80 -10.37 -5.83 -3.47
CA ARG A 80 -11.45 -6.74 -3.06
C ARG A 80 -11.91 -6.53 -1.64
N LEU A 81 -10.99 -6.22 -0.72
CA LEU A 81 -11.32 -6.00 0.68
C LEU A 81 -12.19 -4.76 0.87
N HIS A 82 -11.95 -3.72 0.07
CA HIS A 82 -12.70 -2.45 0.13
C HIS A 82 -13.87 -2.40 -0.84
N GLY A 83 -14.11 -3.45 -1.65
CA GLY A 83 -15.24 -3.52 -2.57
C GLY A 83 -15.01 -2.80 -3.91
N LEU A 84 -13.76 -2.54 -4.25
CA LEU A 84 -13.28 -2.05 -5.55
C LEU A 84 -13.08 -3.22 -6.52
N ASN A 85 -12.72 -2.92 -7.77
CA ASN A 85 -12.63 -3.90 -8.85
C ASN A 85 -11.19 -4.05 -9.36
N PRO A 86 -10.50 -5.17 -9.04
CA PRO A 86 -9.10 -5.46 -9.47
C PRO A 86 -8.83 -5.53 -10.98
N ALA A 87 -9.83 -5.25 -11.81
CA ALA A 87 -9.74 -5.29 -13.26
C ALA A 87 -10.21 -3.98 -13.90
N ASP A 88 -10.46 -2.94 -13.12
CA ASP A 88 -10.87 -1.61 -13.57
C ASP A 88 -9.91 -0.52 -13.06
N PRO A 89 -8.89 -0.16 -13.86
CA PRO A 89 -7.84 0.77 -13.42
C PRO A 89 -8.34 2.21 -13.26
N SER A 90 -9.62 2.47 -13.58
CA SER A 90 -10.21 3.79 -13.40
C SER A 90 -10.66 4.03 -11.96
N ASP A 91 -10.89 2.97 -11.18
CA ASP A 91 -11.35 3.13 -9.80
C ASP A 91 -10.25 3.68 -8.87
N ALA A 92 -8.95 3.49 -9.15
CA ALA A 92 -7.85 4.20 -8.46
C ALA A 92 -8.01 5.72 -8.39
N SER A 93 -8.66 6.31 -9.41
CA SER A 93 -8.91 7.75 -9.52
C SER A 93 -10.27 8.19 -8.97
N GLY A 94 -11.10 7.25 -8.55
CA GLY A 94 -12.37 7.53 -7.88
C GLY A 94 -12.18 8.10 -6.48
N ASP A 95 -13.18 8.85 -6.04
CA ASP A 95 -13.31 9.44 -4.70
C ASP A 95 -14.77 9.18 -4.26
N PRO A 96 -15.07 7.98 -3.74
CA PRO A 96 -16.45 7.55 -3.49
C PRO A 96 -17.13 8.25 -2.31
N ASP A 97 -16.36 8.74 -1.34
CA ASP A 97 -16.86 9.40 -0.13
C ASP A 97 -16.75 10.94 -0.15
N LEU A 98 -16.08 11.50 -1.17
CA LEU A 98 -15.96 12.93 -1.45
C LEU A 98 -15.15 13.70 -0.41
N ASP A 99 -14.17 13.05 0.21
CA ASP A 99 -13.27 13.67 1.19
C ASP A 99 -12.06 14.39 0.55
N GLY A 100 -11.85 14.15 -0.76
CA GLY A 100 -10.79 14.74 -1.57
C GLY A 100 -9.55 13.87 -1.73
N LEU A 101 -9.55 12.63 -1.26
CA LEU A 101 -8.58 11.59 -1.59
C LEU A 101 -9.14 10.66 -2.66
N THR A 102 -8.28 10.23 -3.59
CA THR A 102 -8.65 9.14 -4.49
C THR A 102 -8.39 7.79 -3.81
N ASN A 103 -9.06 6.72 -4.26
CA ASN A 103 -8.83 5.36 -3.76
C ASN A 103 -7.34 4.98 -3.67
N LEU A 104 -6.54 5.36 -4.68
CA LEU A 104 -5.09 5.14 -4.67
C LEU A 104 -4.36 5.95 -3.59
N GLN A 105 -4.80 7.18 -3.31
CA GLN A 105 -4.27 7.99 -2.21
C GLN A 105 -4.67 7.39 -0.86
N GLU A 106 -5.89 6.89 -0.73
CA GLU A 106 -6.37 6.24 0.48
C GLU A 106 -5.62 4.94 0.77
N PHE A 107 -5.38 4.11 -0.26
CA PHE A 107 -4.50 2.94 -0.15
C PHE A 107 -3.12 3.30 0.42
N ARG A 108 -2.56 4.44 0.00
CA ARG A 108 -1.23 4.90 0.45
C ARG A 108 -1.27 5.54 1.84
N SER A 109 -2.39 6.15 2.21
CA SER A 109 -2.62 6.77 3.52
C SER A 109 -3.09 5.76 4.58
N GLY A 110 -3.53 4.58 4.14
CA GLY A 110 -4.08 3.54 5.02
C GLY A 110 -5.53 3.78 5.45
N THR A 111 -6.27 4.62 4.73
CA THR A 111 -7.66 5.02 5.00
C THR A 111 -8.67 4.16 4.23
N GLU A 112 -9.97 4.38 4.47
CA GLU A 112 -11.06 3.58 3.90
C GLU A 112 -11.80 4.30 2.73
N PRO A 113 -11.82 3.73 1.50
CA PRO A 113 -12.41 4.31 0.27
C PRO A 113 -13.84 4.81 0.27
N PHE A 114 -14.57 4.54 1.34
CA PHE A 114 -16.00 4.83 1.46
C PHE A 114 -16.32 5.52 2.79
N VAL A 115 -15.31 6.00 3.51
CA VAL A 115 -15.43 6.61 4.84
C VAL A 115 -14.55 7.85 4.92
N ALA A 116 -15.20 9.01 4.76
CA ALA A 116 -14.52 10.30 4.69
C ALA A 116 -13.73 10.74 5.96
N ASP A 117 -13.80 9.95 7.04
CA ASP A 117 -13.17 10.18 8.36
C ASP A 117 -12.93 8.79 8.97
N THR A 118 -11.80 8.18 8.63
CA THR A 118 -11.50 6.77 8.92
C THR A 118 -11.42 6.49 10.42
N ASP A 119 -10.87 7.41 11.20
CA ASP A 119 -10.71 7.23 12.65
C ASP A 119 -11.87 7.81 13.49
N GLY A 120 -12.76 8.57 12.85
CA GLY A 120 -13.98 9.11 13.44
C GLY A 120 -13.74 10.22 14.45
N ASP A 121 -12.62 10.96 14.37
CA ASP A 121 -12.30 12.06 15.29
C ASP A 121 -13.01 13.38 14.97
N GLY A 122 -13.66 13.46 13.80
CA GLY A 122 -14.38 14.61 13.29
C GLY A 122 -13.60 15.46 12.30
N THR A 123 -12.42 15.01 11.87
CA THR A 123 -11.61 15.61 10.80
C THR A 123 -11.50 14.61 9.66
N GLY A 124 -11.90 14.99 8.44
CA GLY A 124 -11.86 14.03 7.33
C GLY A 124 -10.45 13.74 6.81
N ASP A 125 -10.24 12.54 6.26
CA ASP A 125 -8.91 12.01 5.94
C ASP A 125 -8.16 12.91 4.94
N GLY A 126 -8.84 13.40 3.90
CA GLY A 126 -8.27 14.34 2.94
C GLY A 126 -7.78 15.65 3.55
N ILE A 127 -8.43 16.14 4.60
CA ILE A 127 -7.99 17.33 5.34
C ILE A 127 -6.77 17.00 6.18
N GLU A 128 -6.76 15.85 6.83
CA GLU A 128 -5.65 15.39 7.66
C GLU A 128 -4.38 15.17 6.86
N VAL A 129 -4.47 14.45 5.74
CA VAL A 129 -3.36 14.24 4.80
C VAL A 129 -2.84 15.57 4.26
N ALA A 130 -3.73 16.52 3.92
CA ALA A 130 -3.32 17.84 3.45
C ALA A 130 -2.60 18.68 4.52
N GLN A 131 -2.88 18.43 5.81
CA GLN A 131 -2.26 19.11 6.95
C GLN A 131 -1.07 18.35 7.53
N GLY A 132 -0.82 17.12 7.06
CA GLY A 132 0.22 16.23 7.55
C GLY A 132 -0.07 15.64 8.94
N SER A 133 -1.35 15.55 9.34
CA SER A 133 -1.76 14.72 10.47
C SER A 133 -1.95 13.25 10.03
N ASP A 134 -2.27 12.39 10.99
CA ASP A 134 -2.39 10.94 10.78
C ASP A 134 -3.88 10.58 10.69
N PRO A 135 -4.39 10.24 9.49
CA PRO A 135 -5.83 10.06 9.25
C PRO A 135 -6.41 8.76 9.84
N VAL A 136 -5.57 7.90 10.41
CA VAL A 136 -6.01 6.64 11.03
C VAL A 136 -5.83 6.64 12.56
N HIS A 137 -5.48 7.79 13.14
CA HIS A 137 -5.26 7.94 14.58
C HIS A 137 -5.74 9.30 15.14
N GLY A 138 -6.94 9.31 15.73
CA GLY A 138 -7.65 10.50 16.21
C GLY A 138 -7.06 11.23 17.43
N SER A 139 -5.79 10.99 17.72
CA SER A 139 -5.04 11.63 18.81
C SER A 139 -4.19 12.80 18.36
N ASN A 140 -4.14 13.10 17.06
CA ASN A 140 -3.32 14.17 16.49
C ASN A 140 -4.12 15.28 15.80
N ARG A 141 -5.33 15.56 16.32
CA ARG A 141 -6.25 16.58 15.78
C ARG A 141 -5.52 17.90 15.48
N PRO A 142 -5.51 18.37 14.23
CA PRO A 142 -5.03 19.71 13.94
C PRO A 142 -5.89 20.73 14.71
N PRO A 143 -5.31 21.89 15.11
CA PRO A 143 -6.09 22.92 15.78
C PRO A 143 -7.18 23.42 14.83
N VAL A 144 -8.42 22.98 15.06
CA VAL A 144 -9.61 23.43 14.32
C VAL A 144 -9.69 24.95 14.37
N THR A 145 -9.26 25.63 13.30
CA THR A 145 -9.59 27.04 13.09
C THR A 145 -11.03 27.07 12.61
N ARG A 146 -11.96 26.96 13.56
CA ARG A 146 -13.38 26.93 13.30
C ARG A 146 -13.85 28.25 12.68
N ALA A 147 -13.75 28.36 11.37
CA ALA A 147 -14.61 29.23 10.60
C ALA A 147 -15.95 28.50 10.41
N ARG A 148 -17.06 29.17 10.75
CA ARG A 148 -18.46 28.76 10.56
C ARG A 148 -19.20 28.13 11.75
N GLU A 149 -19.01 28.66 12.95
CA GLU A 149 -20.16 28.73 13.87
C GLU A 149 -20.85 30.09 13.70
N GLY A 150 -21.76 30.15 12.74
CA GLY A 150 -22.46 31.39 12.39
C GLY A 150 -23.32 31.25 11.16
N ALA A 151 -24.37 30.41 11.22
CA ALA A 151 -25.67 30.67 10.57
C ALA A 151 -26.66 29.52 10.80
N ALA A 152 -27.89 29.91 11.16
CA ALA A 152 -29.16 29.19 11.01
C ALA A 152 -29.58 28.16 12.08
N SER A 153 -30.25 28.65 13.14
CA SER A 153 -31.70 28.45 13.33
C SER A 153 -32.16 28.92 14.71
N ALA A 154 -32.30 30.24 14.88
CA ALA A 154 -33.22 30.79 15.86
C ALA A 154 -34.53 31.09 15.12
N LEU A 155 -35.50 30.20 15.32
CA LEU A 155 -36.90 30.42 14.96
C LEU A 155 -37.37 31.75 15.55
N ASP A 156 -37.87 32.62 14.69
CA ASP A 156 -38.61 33.83 15.00
C ASP A 156 -39.92 33.52 15.73
N PRO A 157 -40.20 34.08 16.94
CA PRO A 157 -41.55 34.27 17.40
C PRO A 157 -42.02 35.71 17.16
N ALA A 158 -43.02 35.84 16.27
CA ALA A 158 -43.79 37.04 15.96
C ALA A 158 -44.47 37.71 17.21
N PRO A 159 -45.04 38.93 17.06
CA PRO A 159 -44.95 40.01 18.04
C PRO A 159 -45.94 39.90 19.21
N ARG A 160 -45.54 40.44 20.38
CA ARG A 160 -46.47 40.69 21.49
C ARG A 160 -47.06 42.09 21.40
N VAL A 161 -48.37 42.11 21.14
CA VAL A 161 -49.30 43.22 21.29
C VAL A 161 -49.21 43.78 22.71
N ALA A 162 -49.06 45.10 22.84
CA ALA A 162 -49.30 45.82 24.09
C ALA A 162 -50.60 46.64 23.96
N THR A 163 -51.67 46.09 24.52
CA THR A 163 -52.83 46.81 25.10
C THR A 163 -52.38 47.22 26.51
N LEU A 164 -52.49 48.44 27.04
CA LEU A 164 -53.58 49.41 27.14
C LEU A 164 -53.00 50.83 27.23
#